data_AF-A0A821ANB9-F1
#
_entry.id   AF-A0A821ANB9-F1
#
_cell.length_a   1.000
_cell.length_b   1.000
_cell.length_c   1.000
_cell.angle_alpha   90.00
_cell.angle_beta   90.00
_cell.angle_gamma   90.00
#
_symmetry.space_group_name_H-M   'P 1'
#
loop_
_entity.id
_entity.type
_entity.pdbx_description
1 polymer ?
#
loop_
_entity_poly.entity_id
_entity_poly.type
_entity_poly.pdbx_seq_one_letter_code
_entity_poly.pdbx_strand_id
1 'polypeptide(L)'
;MIFVKLIGNALVPTDNIVIPDEIEAEIENELECLKERLNVEELESEQIQNEMRRVLLDVKGKKWKSAISTLKKVLKMIRPLNIQELFRLAEKVDEAAELIKGKDVILLLGGTGAGKSTTIHFLGGSKLVETKAKGMYHIHAVEIKNEEFKKITTTPFARSETRFITPVTVNYKDVGGLTNDSFVLCDSPSGFEDTSGPEVDIANGFGIVKAIKGNYEDMKVKYFQLKEYFIDYIKNSVEKLNRMFQQEKLYENDLVIVNSCVRMLETVRSTFALQPHISKKDINDIYENLLLKIETYFEDIVKKIDEELKKKNAFYKLEHFMKELDSIREISIVALKTTPSYYSTLEKIVGNLRESTRNAEQLLKNLFEAARNVDYDELTKCLLNLHGAKWIEKYRPGECSDVISDVKKKLIEHIKNMKVSIKDMTLDLEDLRQNQLCI
;
A
#
# COMPACT_ATOMS: atom_id res chain seq x y z
N MET A 1 40.76 -35.48 27.07
CA MET A 1 40.94 -34.03 27.31
C MET A 1 42.31 -33.48 26.88
N ILE A 2 43.36 -34.31 26.78
CA ILE A 2 44.72 -33.87 26.40
C ILE A 2 44.88 -33.61 24.90
N PHE A 3 44.27 -34.43 24.03
CA PHE A 3 44.27 -34.18 22.58
C PHE A 3 43.53 -32.87 22.21
N VAL A 4 42.43 -32.58 22.90
CA VAL A 4 41.69 -31.31 22.74
C VAL A 4 42.45 -30.12 23.32
N LYS A 5 43.18 -30.30 24.44
CA LYS A 5 44.09 -29.27 24.99
C LYS A 5 45.28 -28.98 24.06
N LEU A 6 45.85 -29.99 23.40
CA LEU A 6 46.88 -29.83 22.37
C LEU A 6 46.35 -29.11 21.12
N ILE A 7 45.07 -29.30 20.78
CA ILE A 7 44.40 -28.63 19.66
C ILE A 7 43.97 -27.18 20.00
N GLY A 8 43.67 -26.90 21.26
CA GLY A 8 43.21 -25.58 21.74
C GLY A 8 44.32 -24.54 21.89
N ASN A 9 45.55 -24.98 22.22
CA ASN A 9 46.70 -24.10 22.40
C ASN A 9 47.69 -24.24 21.24
N ALA A 10 47.45 -23.50 20.14
CA ALA A 10 48.45 -22.95 19.23
C ALA A 10 49.69 -23.81 18.80
N LEU A 11 49.59 -25.13 18.72
CA LEU A 11 50.58 -25.94 18.01
C LEU A 11 50.03 -26.24 16.62
N VAL A 12 50.55 -25.55 15.61
CA VAL A 12 50.38 -25.96 14.21
C VAL A 12 51.28 -27.19 14.05
N PRO A 13 50.76 -28.42 14.01
CA PRO A 13 51.64 -29.57 13.89
C PRO A 13 52.05 -29.66 12.43
N THR A 14 53.33 -29.41 12.17
CA THR A 14 53.99 -29.92 10.97
C THR A 14 54.11 -31.43 11.09
N ASP A 15 54.08 -32.17 9.98
CA ASP A 15 54.12 -33.65 9.98
C ASP A 15 55.41 -34.26 10.62
N ASN A 16 56.36 -33.43 11.05
CA ASN A 16 57.63 -33.80 11.66
C ASN A 16 57.66 -33.75 13.20
N ILE A 17 56.52 -33.63 13.89
CA ILE A 17 56.49 -33.65 15.36
C ILE A 17 56.65 -35.10 15.85
N VAL A 18 57.73 -35.35 16.59
CA VAL A 18 57.92 -36.59 17.35
C VAL A 18 57.14 -36.45 18.66
N ILE A 19 56.03 -37.15 18.76
CA ILE A 19 55.23 -37.24 19.99
C ILE A 19 55.81 -38.39 20.83
N PRO A 20 56.11 -38.19 22.14
CA PRO A 20 56.53 -39.26 23.03
C PRO A 20 55.50 -40.41 23.08
N ASP A 21 55.98 -41.66 23.16
CA ASP A 21 55.14 -42.86 23.13
C ASP A 21 54.06 -42.87 24.24
N GLU A 22 54.34 -42.27 25.39
CA GLU A 22 53.39 -42.09 26.50
C GLU A 22 52.18 -41.21 26.12
N ILE A 23 52.42 -40.17 25.30
CA ILE A 23 51.37 -39.27 24.81
C ILE A 23 50.62 -39.94 23.65
N GLU A 24 51.29 -40.74 22.82
CA GLU A 24 50.66 -41.51 21.74
C GLU A 24 49.63 -42.50 22.29
N ALA A 25 49.97 -43.24 23.36
CA ALA A 25 49.05 -44.15 24.04
C ALA A 25 47.84 -43.43 24.65
N GLU A 26 48.03 -42.23 25.19
CA GLU A 26 46.95 -41.43 25.76
C GLU A 26 45.98 -40.90 24.68
N ILE A 27 46.51 -40.56 23.49
CA ILE A 27 45.71 -40.14 22.34
C ILE A 27 44.84 -41.29 21.84
N GLU A 28 45.39 -42.50 21.74
CA GLU A 28 44.62 -43.68 21.33
C GLU A 28 43.51 -44.01 22.33
N ASN A 29 43.79 -43.93 23.63
CA ASN A 29 42.79 -44.16 24.68
C ASN A 29 41.64 -43.13 24.61
N GLU A 30 41.95 -41.85 24.41
CA GLU A 30 40.94 -40.80 24.26
C GLU A 30 40.08 -40.96 23.00
N LEU A 31 40.65 -41.46 21.90
CA LEU A 31 39.91 -41.75 20.68
C LEU A 31 38.98 -42.96 20.81
N GLU A 32 39.40 -44.00 21.54
CA GLU A 32 38.53 -45.13 21.83
C GLU A 32 37.39 -44.72 22.78
N CYS A 33 37.69 -43.94 23.82
CA CYS A 33 36.67 -43.33 24.69
C CYS A 33 35.67 -42.48 23.89
N LEU A 34 36.14 -41.70 22.90
CA LEU A 34 35.25 -40.94 22.02
C LEU A 34 34.35 -41.87 21.20
N LYS A 35 34.90 -42.95 20.65
CA LYS A 35 34.14 -43.93 19.86
C LYS A 35 33.09 -44.66 20.69
N GLU A 36 33.43 -45.13 21.89
CA GLU A 36 32.47 -45.73 22.82
C GLU A 36 31.34 -44.76 23.16
N ARG A 37 31.68 -43.49 23.39
CA ARG A 37 30.69 -42.46 23.69
C ARG A 37 29.77 -42.16 22.52
N LEU A 38 30.28 -42.16 21.28
CA LEU A 38 29.44 -42.01 20.08
C LEU A 38 28.43 -43.14 19.95
N ASN A 39 28.82 -44.35 20.34
CA ASN A 39 27.93 -45.50 20.34
C ASN A 39 26.83 -45.38 21.41
N VAL A 40 27.20 -44.97 22.63
CA VAL A 40 26.24 -44.76 23.74
C VAL A 40 25.26 -43.61 23.44
N GLU A 41 25.73 -42.55 22.78
CA GLU A 41 24.91 -41.39 22.40
C GLU A 41 24.13 -41.61 21.09
N GLU A 42 24.20 -42.81 20.49
CA GLU A 42 23.54 -43.19 19.22
C GLU A 42 23.92 -42.28 18.02
N LEU A 43 25.12 -41.67 18.05
CA LEU A 43 25.64 -40.77 17.01
C LEU A 43 26.46 -41.50 15.93
N GLU A 44 26.08 -42.74 15.61
CA GLU A 44 26.81 -43.64 14.71
C GLU A 44 26.35 -43.57 13.25
N SER A 45 26.31 -42.38 12.65
CA SER A 45 26.10 -42.34 11.19
C SER A 45 27.25 -43.02 10.44
N GLU A 46 26.97 -43.65 9.31
CA GLU A 46 27.98 -44.29 8.46
C GLU A 46 29.13 -43.32 8.12
N GLN A 47 28.80 -42.05 7.92
CA GLN A 47 29.75 -40.97 7.67
C GLN A 47 30.68 -40.70 8.87
N ILE A 48 30.14 -40.64 10.10
CA ILE A 48 30.93 -40.46 11.33
C ILE A 48 31.87 -41.65 11.53
N GLN A 49 31.38 -42.87 11.31
CA GLN A 49 32.17 -44.10 11.44
C GLN A 49 33.33 -44.15 10.42
N ASN A 50 33.07 -43.72 9.17
CA ASN A 50 34.11 -43.63 8.13
C ASN A 50 35.19 -42.59 8.49
N GLU A 51 34.80 -41.40 8.95
CA GLU A 51 35.76 -40.36 9.33
C GLU A 51 36.51 -40.72 10.63
N MET A 52 35.86 -41.38 11.61
CA MET A 52 36.54 -41.90 12.81
C MET A 52 37.57 -42.98 12.46
N ARG A 53 37.25 -43.90 11.55
CA ARG A 53 38.24 -44.87 11.02
C ARG A 53 39.42 -44.15 10.36
N ARG A 54 39.17 -43.06 9.64
CA ARG A 54 40.23 -42.25 9.03
C ARG A 54 41.10 -41.54 10.07
N VAL A 55 40.53 -41.01 11.15
CA VAL A 55 41.30 -40.45 12.27
C VAL A 55 42.23 -41.50 12.86
N LEU A 56 41.72 -42.71 13.14
CA LEU A 56 42.52 -43.81 13.70
C LEU A 56 43.65 -44.24 12.76
N LEU A 57 43.41 -44.30 11.45
CA LEU A 57 44.44 -44.60 10.46
C LEU A 57 45.50 -43.51 10.36
N ASP A 58 45.10 -42.24 10.42
CA ASP A 58 46.02 -41.10 10.38
C ASP A 58 46.88 -41.02 11.64
N VAL A 59 46.32 -41.36 12.82
CA VAL A 59 47.05 -41.45 14.09
C VAL A 59 48.08 -42.57 14.05
N LYS A 60 47.68 -43.79 13.66
CA LYS A 60 48.60 -44.94 13.50
C LYS A 60 49.69 -44.70 12.45
N GLY A 61 49.36 -43.92 11.42
CA GLY A 61 50.30 -43.48 10.39
C GLY A 61 51.13 -42.26 10.76
N LYS A 62 51.00 -41.73 11.99
CA LYS A 62 51.66 -40.51 12.52
C LYS A 62 51.43 -39.26 11.65
N LYS A 63 50.30 -39.20 10.94
CA LYS A 63 49.86 -38.08 10.08
C LYS A 63 49.05 -37.06 10.89
N TRP A 64 49.69 -36.41 11.86
CA TRP A 64 49.01 -35.57 12.86
C TRP A 64 48.17 -34.43 12.29
N LYS A 65 48.65 -33.77 11.22
CA LYS A 65 47.90 -32.68 10.58
C LYS A 65 46.60 -33.17 9.95
N SER A 66 46.66 -34.33 9.29
CA SER A 66 45.48 -34.98 8.70
C SER A 66 44.53 -35.48 9.80
N ALA A 67 45.08 -36.13 10.84
CA ALA A 67 44.30 -36.61 11.99
C ALA A 67 43.51 -35.48 12.66
N ILE A 68 44.15 -34.33 12.92
CA ILE A 68 43.49 -33.17 13.54
C ILE A 68 42.43 -32.57 12.61
N SER A 69 42.73 -32.44 11.32
CA SER A 69 41.75 -31.93 10.35
C SER A 69 40.52 -32.83 10.28
N THR A 70 40.71 -34.15 10.29
CA THR A 70 39.64 -35.15 10.23
C THR A 70 38.86 -35.19 11.54
N LEU A 71 39.54 -35.15 12.68
CA LEU A 71 38.89 -35.09 14.00
C LEU A 71 38.04 -33.82 14.16
N LYS A 72 38.51 -32.66 13.67
CA LYS A 72 37.70 -31.43 13.65
C LYS A 72 36.40 -31.60 12.86
N LYS A 73 36.41 -32.38 11.77
CA LYS A 73 35.18 -32.69 11.02
C LYS A 73 34.25 -33.57 11.83
N VAL A 74 34.75 -34.65 12.43
CA VAL A 74 33.96 -35.53 13.30
C VAL A 74 33.34 -34.72 14.45
N LEU A 75 34.15 -33.94 15.15
CA LEU A 75 33.71 -33.08 16.25
C LEU A 75 32.59 -32.11 15.80
N LYS A 76 32.69 -31.53 14.59
CA LYS A 76 31.65 -30.66 14.03
C LYS A 76 30.37 -31.41 13.68
N MET A 77 30.46 -32.70 13.32
CA MET A 77 29.27 -33.53 13.05
C MET A 77 28.53 -33.91 14.33
N ILE A 78 29.26 -34.21 15.40
CA ILE A 78 28.69 -34.68 16.68
C ILE A 78 28.31 -33.52 17.60
N ARG A 79 29.02 -32.40 17.48
CA ARG A 79 28.80 -31.14 18.20
C ARG A 79 28.69 -30.03 17.16
N PRO A 80 27.53 -29.92 16.49
CA PRO A 80 27.31 -28.88 15.49
C PRO A 80 27.36 -27.46 16.09
N LEU A 81 27.22 -27.34 17.41
CA LEU A 81 27.31 -26.09 18.15
C LEU A 81 28.59 -26.01 19.01
N ASN A 82 29.36 -24.95 18.81
CA ASN A 82 30.47 -24.54 19.67
C ASN A 82 29.96 -23.65 20.82
N ILE A 83 29.68 -24.29 21.96
CA ILE A 83 29.15 -23.63 23.16
C ILE A 83 30.06 -22.49 23.66
N GLN A 84 31.38 -22.65 23.59
CA GLN A 84 32.32 -21.64 24.06
C GLN A 84 32.28 -20.38 23.18
N GLU A 85 32.18 -20.58 21.86
CA GLU A 85 32.01 -19.47 20.92
C GLU A 85 30.65 -18.79 21.13
N LEU A 86 29.59 -19.55 21.38
CA LEU A 86 28.27 -18.99 21.68
C LEU A 86 28.29 -18.11 22.94
N PHE A 87 28.91 -18.56 24.04
CA PHE A 87 29.04 -17.73 25.25
C PHE A 87 29.82 -16.44 24.98
N ARG A 88 30.95 -16.54 24.27
CA ARG A 88 31.75 -15.37 23.88
C ARG A 88 30.94 -14.39 23.03
N LEU A 89 30.11 -14.88 22.12
CA LEU A 89 29.22 -14.04 21.31
C LEU A 89 28.09 -13.43 22.14
N ALA A 90 27.52 -14.18 23.09
CA ALA A 90 26.49 -13.68 23.99
C ALA A 90 26.99 -12.54 24.90
N GLU A 91 28.21 -12.63 25.42
CA GLU A 91 28.83 -11.54 26.20
C GLU A 91 28.93 -10.25 25.38
N LYS A 92 29.36 -10.34 24.11
CA LYS A 92 29.42 -9.17 23.22
C LYS A 92 28.06 -8.59 22.89
N VAL A 93 27.05 -9.44 22.78
CA VAL A 93 25.66 -9.01 22.61
C VAL A 93 25.19 -8.21 23.83
N ASP A 94 25.61 -8.59 25.04
CA ASP A 94 25.23 -7.91 26.28
C ASP A 94 25.91 -6.55 26.40
N GLU A 95 27.20 -6.47 26.06
CA GLU A 95 27.93 -5.20 25.95
C GLU A 95 27.25 -4.24 24.94
N ALA A 96 26.86 -4.76 23.77
CA ALA A 96 26.17 -3.97 22.76
C ALA A 96 24.78 -3.48 23.25
N ALA A 97 24.04 -4.33 23.97
CA ALA A 97 22.73 -3.98 24.50
C ALA A 97 22.79 -2.83 25.50
N GLU A 98 23.78 -2.82 26.40
CA GLU A 98 23.96 -1.72 27.35
C GLU A 98 24.33 -0.39 26.64
N LEU A 99 25.05 -0.44 25.52
CA LEU A 99 25.36 0.75 24.73
C LEU A 99 24.13 1.33 23.99
N ILE A 100 23.15 0.49 23.68
CA ILE A 100 21.91 0.81 22.94
C ILE A 100 20.80 1.33 23.85
N LYS A 101 20.77 0.87 25.10
CA LYS A 101 19.69 1.07 26.06
C LYS A 101 19.41 2.55 26.33
N GLY A 102 18.16 2.97 26.14
CA GLY A 102 17.69 4.33 26.41
C GLY A 102 18.25 5.40 25.46
N LYS A 103 18.75 4.99 24.28
CA LYS A 103 19.25 5.90 23.25
C LYS A 103 18.42 5.80 21.98
N ASP A 104 18.36 6.89 21.22
CA ASP A 104 17.81 6.86 19.87
C ASP A 104 18.70 6.00 18.98
N VAL A 105 18.11 4.92 18.43
CA VAL A 105 18.85 3.88 17.71
C VAL A 105 18.29 3.73 16.30
N ILE A 106 19.19 3.70 15.33
CA ILE A 106 18.91 3.34 13.94
C ILE A 106 19.52 1.97 13.71
N LEU A 107 18.65 0.95 13.61
CA LEU A 107 19.04 -0.41 13.30
C LEU A 107 18.84 -0.67 11.80
N LEU A 108 19.93 -0.99 11.10
CA LEU A 108 19.86 -1.31 9.68
C LEU A 108 19.72 -2.82 9.50
N LEU A 109 18.62 -3.27 8.90
CA LEU A 109 18.33 -4.68 8.63
C LEU A 109 18.37 -4.95 7.12
N GLY A 110 18.91 -6.12 6.75
CA GLY A 110 18.99 -6.55 5.35
C GLY A 110 20.02 -7.66 5.13
N GLY A 111 19.94 -8.36 4.00
CA GLY A 111 20.84 -9.47 3.68
C GLY A 111 22.32 -9.08 3.59
N THR A 112 23.21 -10.08 3.54
CA THR A 112 24.65 -9.87 3.32
C THR A 112 24.87 -9.17 1.98
N GLY A 113 25.74 -8.16 1.95
CA GLY A 113 26.03 -7.41 0.72
C GLY A 113 25.02 -6.31 0.36
N ALA A 114 23.96 -6.11 1.14
CA ALA A 114 22.97 -5.03 0.91
C ALA A 114 23.52 -3.60 1.17
N GLY A 115 24.79 -3.45 1.51
CA GLY A 115 25.43 -2.15 1.74
C GLY A 115 25.25 -1.55 3.13
N LYS A 116 24.77 -2.33 4.13
CA LYS A 116 24.53 -1.84 5.51
C LYS A 116 25.75 -1.15 6.13
N SER A 117 26.88 -1.85 6.21
CA SER A 117 28.13 -1.31 6.78
C SER A 117 28.62 -0.07 6.02
N THR A 118 28.47 -0.05 4.69
CA THR A 118 28.79 1.12 3.85
C THR A 118 27.89 2.32 4.19
N THR A 119 26.58 2.07 4.34
CA THR A 119 25.61 3.09 4.75
C THR A 119 25.92 3.63 6.15
N ILE A 120 26.37 2.79 7.08
CA ILE A 120 26.75 3.23 8.43
C ILE A 120 27.95 4.17 8.37
N HIS A 121 28.99 3.83 7.62
CA HIS A 121 30.12 4.74 7.42
C HIS A 121 29.68 6.08 6.80
N PHE A 122 28.80 6.04 5.80
CA PHE A 122 28.24 7.24 5.18
C PHE A 122 27.47 8.11 6.19
N LEU A 123 26.52 7.51 6.91
CA LEU A 123 25.71 8.19 7.92
C LEU A 123 26.55 8.68 9.11
N GLY A 124 27.67 8.02 9.39
CA GLY A 124 28.67 8.43 10.36
C GLY A 124 29.59 9.56 9.92
N GLY A 125 29.41 10.08 8.70
CA GLY A 125 30.25 11.14 8.15
C GLY A 125 31.67 10.68 7.77
N SER A 126 31.88 9.37 7.59
CA SER A 126 33.14 8.86 7.03
C SER A 126 33.24 9.20 5.55
N LYS A 127 34.44 9.51 5.07
CA LYS A 127 34.67 9.69 3.63
C LYS A 127 34.78 8.33 2.94
N LEU A 128 34.03 8.15 1.88
CA LEU A 128 33.97 6.93 1.08
C LEU A 128 34.70 7.12 -0.25
N VAL A 129 35.46 6.11 -0.68
CA VAL A 129 36.17 6.10 -1.98
C VAL A 129 35.92 4.76 -2.68
N GLU A 130 35.73 4.82 -4.00
CA GLU A 130 35.67 3.63 -4.84
C GLU A 130 37.09 3.12 -5.13
N THR A 131 37.35 1.85 -4.84
CA THR A 131 38.62 1.20 -5.17
C THR A 131 38.42 -0.21 -5.71
N LYS A 132 39.43 -0.68 -6.44
CA LYS A 132 39.44 -2.03 -7.02
C LYS A 132 40.20 -2.98 -6.10
N ALA A 133 39.50 -3.90 -5.43
CA ALA A 133 40.08 -4.93 -4.59
C ALA A 133 39.80 -6.31 -5.18
N LYS A 134 40.86 -7.11 -5.39
CA LYS A 134 40.78 -8.48 -5.94
C LYS A 134 39.96 -8.55 -7.24
N GLY A 135 40.09 -7.53 -8.10
CA GLY A 135 39.43 -7.45 -9.41
C GLY A 135 38.02 -6.85 -9.42
N MET A 136 37.40 -6.63 -8.25
CA MET A 136 36.06 -6.04 -8.13
C MET A 136 36.12 -4.60 -7.62
N TYR A 137 35.23 -3.75 -8.12
CA TYR A 137 35.03 -2.40 -7.59
C TYR A 137 34.23 -2.46 -6.30
N HIS A 138 34.65 -1.70 -5.30
CA HIS A 138 33.91 -1.54 -4.05
C HIS A 138 34.14 -0.18 -3.43
N ILE A 139 33.16 0.26 -2.64
CA ILE A 139 33.22 1.49 -1.89
C ILE A 139 33.68 1.16 -0.47
N HIS A 140 34.77 1.80 -0.02
CA HIS A 140 35.26 1.66 1.35
C HIS A 140 35.51 3.01 2.01
N ALA A 141 35.51 3.01 3.34
CA ALA A 141 35.84 4.19 4.12
C ALA A 141 37.37 4.43 4.16
N VAL A 142 37.78 5.69 4.00
CA VAL A 142 39.19 6.13 4.05
C VAL A 142 39.48 7.11 5.17
N GLU A 143 38.59 8.06 5.42
CA GLU A 143 38.72 9.04 6.51
C GLU A 143 37.60 8.77 7.51
N ILE A 144 37.94 7.95 8.53
CA ILE A 144 37.03 7.56 9.60
C ILE A 144 37.15 8.59 10.73
N LYS A 145 36.11 9.38 10.96
CA LYS A 145 36.12 10.45 11.98
C LYS A 145 36.04 9.93 13.42
N ASN A 146 35.30 8.84 13.63
CA ASN A 146 35.09 8.25 14.95
C ASN A 146 35.69 6.83 14.99
N GLU A 147 36.56 6.58 15.98
CA GLU A 147 37.26 5.31 16.19
C GLU A 147 36.33 4.10 16.31
N GLU A 148 35.09 4.27 16.79
CA GLU A 148 34.10 3.19 16.87
C GLU A 148 33.74 2.61 15.50
N PHE A 149 33.78 3.43 14.44
CA PHE A 149 33.54 2.96 13.07
C PHE A 149 34.65 2.05 12.54
N LYS A 150 35.84 2.01 13.16
CA LYS A 150 36.87 1.03 12.77
C LYS A 150 36.46 -0.42 13.08
N LYS A 151 35.46 -0.60 13.94
CA LYS A 151 34.86 -1.91 14.23
C LYS A 151 33.96 -2.39 13.08
N ILE A 152 33.53 -1.48 12.21
CA ILE A 152 32.69 -1.78 11.04
C ILE A 152 33.61 -1.92 9.83
N THR A 153 33.51 -3.05 9.13
CA THR A 153 34.36 -3.34 7.98
C THR A 153 33.51 -3.47 6.71
N THR A 154 33.89 -2.75 5.65
CA THR A 154 33.29 -2.88 4.32
C THR A 154 34.17 -3.78 3.45
N THR A 155 33.58 -4.80 2.81
CA THR A 155 34.32 -5.68 1.88
C THR A 155 33.56 -5.85 0.57
N PRO A 156 34.24 -6.20 -0.55
CA PRO A 156 33.59 -6.49 -1.83
C PRO A 156 32.87 -7.84 -1.87
N PHE A 157 32.91 -8.64 -0.80
CA PHE A 157 32.41 -10.01 -0.79
C PHE A 157 31.04 -10.09 -0.11
N ALA A 158 30.15 -10.93 -0.63
CA ALA A 158 28.91 -11.29 0.03
C ALA A 158 29.15 -12.31 1.16
N ARG A 159 30.04 -11.98 2.11
CA ARG A 159 30.27 -12.76 3.33
C ARG A 159 29.99 -11.87 4.54
N SER A 160 29.33 -12.44 5.55
CA SER A 160 29.01 -11.72 6.78
C SER A 160 30.31 -11.53 7.58
N GLU A 161 30.83 -10.31 7.60
CA GLU A 161 31.95 -9.93 8.45
C GLU A 161 31.46 -9.53 9.86
N THR A 162 30.24 -9.02 9.94
CA THR A 162 29.59 -8.59 11.19
C THR A 162 28.92 -9.77 11.87
N ARG A 163 29.48 -10.26 12.98
CA ARG A 163 29.02 -11.47 13.71
C ARG A 163 28.08 -11.22 14.90
N PHE A 164 27.82 -9.96 15.20
CA PHE A 164 26.92 -9.51 16.28
C PHE A 164 26.59 -8.04 16.02
N ILE A 165 25.50 -7.54 16.61
CA ILE A 165 25.13 -6.12 16.49
C ILE A 165 26.27 -5.26 17.02
N THR A 166 26.81 -4.39 16.17
CA THR A 166 27.87 -3.45 16.54
C THR A 166 27.29 -2.05 16.61
N PRO A 167 27.00 -1.52 17.81
CA PRO A 167 26.55 -0.15 17.98
C PRO A 167 27.72 0.82 17.81
N VAL A 168 27.45 1.92 17.12
CA VAL A 168 28.37 3.05 16.95
C VAL A 168 27.63 4.34 17.26
N THR A 169 28.16 5.13 18.19
CA THR A 169 27.56 6.40 18.61
C THR A 169 27.93 7.51 17.63
N VAL A 170 26.96 8.30 17.19
CA VAL A 170 27.14 9.42 16.27
C VAL A 170 26.57 10.67 16.92
N ASN A 171 27.38 11.71 17.06
CA ASN A 171 26.88 13.01 17.49
C ASN A 171 26.25 13.73 16.30
N TYR A 172 25.10 14.37 16.51
CA TYR A 172 24.45 15.13 15.44
C TYR A 172 25.37 16.19 14.82
N LYS A 173 26.21 16.85 15.63
CA LYS A 173 27.20 17.82 15.15
C LYS A 173 28.18 17.27 14.11
N ASP A 174 28.61 16.01 14.25
CA ASP A 174 29.61 15.40 13.37
C ASP A 174 29.10 15.18 11.94
N VAL A 175 27.76 15.19 11.80
CA VAL A 175 27.00 14.98 10.56
C VAL A 175 26.18 16.21 10.16
N GLY A 176 26.47 17.39 10.73
CA GLY A 176 25.86 18.68 10.35
C GLY A 176 24.55 19.03 11.06
N GLY A 177 24.18 18.30 12.11
CA GLY A 177 23.04 18.61 12.97
C GLY A 177 23.32 19.76 13.95
N LEU A 178 22.23 20.40 14.40
CA LEU A 178 22.28 21.61 15.24
C LEU A 178 22.33 21.33 16.75
N THR A 179 22.12 20.08 17.17
CA THR A 179 22.06 19.69 18.59
C THR A 179 23.34 18.99 19.04
N ASN A 180 23.60 19.02 20.36
CA ASN A 180 24.70 18.27 20.99
C ASN A 180 24.33 16.80 21.25
N ASP A 181 23.14 16.37 20.88
CA ASP A 181 22.68 15.03 21.18
C ASP A 181 23.39 14.00 20.28
N SER A 182 23.24 12.74 20.65
CA SER A 182 23.82 11.61 19.91
C SER A 182 22.77 10.55 19.66
N PHE A 183 22.91 9.83 18.56
CA PHE A 183 22.14 8.63 18.25
C PHE A 183 23.11 7.46 18.02
N VAL A 184 22.59 6.24 18.04
CA VAL A 184 23.36 5.02 17.83
C VAL A 184 23.00 4.41 16.49
N LEU A 185 23.99 4.21 15.63
CA LEU A 185 23.89 3.39 14.43
C LEU A 185 24.26 1.96 14.78
N CYS A 186 23.40 1.00 14.47
CA CYS A 186 23.67 -0.41 14.72
C CYS A 186 23.92 -1.16 13.41
N ASP A 187 25.14 -1.65 13.22
CA ASP A 187 25.42 -2.61 12.14
C ASP A 187 24.88 -3.96 12.56
N SER A 188 23.85 -4.43 11.88
CA SER A 188 23.36 -5.78 12.08
C SER A 188 24.07 -6.75 11.13
N PRO A 189 24.40 -7.96 11.59
CA PRO A 189 24.56 -9.11 10.72
C PRO A 189 23.35 -9.28 9.79
N SER A 190 23.49 -10.10 8.76
CA SER A 190 22.53 -10.32 7.66
C SER A 190 21.15 -10.90 8.01
N GLY A 191 20.65 -10.72 9.23
CA GLY A 191 19.38 -11.28 9.69
C GLY A 191 19.48 -12.77 9.97
N PHE A 192 18.30 -13.42 9.95
CA PHE A 192 18.14 -14.87 10.02
C PHE A 192 18.72 -15.52 8.75
N GLU A 193 19.39 -16.67 8.89
CA GLU A 193 20.09 -17.41 7.81
C GLU A 193 21.51 -16.91 7.49
N ASP A 194 22.27 -16.47 8.51
CA ASP A 194 23.70 -16.17 8.30
C ASP A 194 24.50 -17.44 7.91
N THR A 195 25.27 -17.35 6.83
CA THR A 195 26.16 -18.42 6.34
C THR A 195 27.38 -18.69 7.24
N SER A 196 27.58 -17.89 8.29
CA SER A 196 28.76 -17.93 9.16
C SER A 196 28.73 -19.01 10.24
N GLY A 197 27.59 -19.68 10.42
CA GLY A 197 27.42 -20.80 11.36
C GLY A 197 26.25 -20.61 12.34
N PRO A 198 25.76 -21.69 12.94
CA PRO A 198 24.59 -21.66 13.83
C PRO A 198 24.80 -20.81 15.09
N GLU A 199 26.03 -20.71 15.61
CA GLU A 199 26.32 -19.89 16.80
C GLU A 199 26.15 -18.39 16.52
N VAL A 200 26.60 -17.95 15.34
CA VAL A 200 26.47 -16.56 14.91
C VAL A 200 25.00 -16.24 14.67
N ASP A 201 24.25 -17.11 13.99
CA ASP A 201 22.81 -16.92 13.76
C ASP A 201 22.02 -16.81 15.08
N ILE A 202 22.31 -17.68 16.06
CA ILE A 202 21.71 -17.61 17.40
C ILE A 202 22.08 -16.30 18.11
N ALA A 203 23.37 -15.93 18.12
CA ALA A 203 23.82 -14.69 18.76
C ALA A 203 23.21 -13.43 18.12
N ASN A 204 23.05 -13.43 16.80
CA ASN A 204 22.42 -12.36 16.05
C ASN A 204 20.94 -12.21 16.45
N GLY A 205 20.21 -13.32 16.53
CA GLY A 205 18.83 -13.33 17.01
C GLY A 205 18.72 -12.76 18.43
N PHE A 206 19.58 -13.19 19.35
CA PHE A 206 19.65 -12.63 20.71
C PHE A 206 19.97 -11.13 20.71
N GLY A 207 20.92 -10.69 19.89
CA GLY A 207 21.32 -9.29 19.75
C GLY A 207 20.17 -8.41 19.30
N ILE A 208 19.43 -8.81 18.26
CA ILE A 208 18.27 -8.06 17.76
C ILE A 208 17.21 -7.95 18.84
N VAL A 209 16.89 -9.06 19.53
CA VAL A 209 15.89 -9.06 20.60
C VAL A 209 16.32 -8.15 21.75
N LYS A 210 17.59 -8.17 22.18
CA LYS A 210 18.08 -7.30 23.25
C LYS A 210 18.13 -5.83 22.83
N ALA A 211 18.53 -5.53 21.60
CA ALA A 211 18.51 -4.16 21.06
C ALA A 211 17.08 -3.58 21.00
N ILE A 212 16.10 -4.40 20.60
CA ILE A 212 14.68 -4.02 20.61
C ILE A 212 14.16 -3.86 22.05
N LYS A 213 14.49 -4.81 22.94
CA LYS A 213 14.04 -4.78 24.34
C LYS A 213 14.61 -3.59 25.11
N GLY A 214 15.85 -3.19 24.85
CA GLY A 214 16.51 -2.05 25.49
C GLY A 214 15.76 -0.72 25.28
N ASN A 215 14.96 -0.62 24.22
CA ASN A 215 14.17 0.56 23.86
C ASN A 215 12.67 0.23 23.73
N TYR A 216 12.20 -0.82 24.40
CA TYR A 216 10.85 -1.35 24.20
C TYR A 216 9.75 -0.36 24.58
N GLU A 217 9.92 0.39 25.66
CA GLU A 217 8.94 1.41 26.07
C GLU A 217 8.89 2.58 25.08
N ASP A 218 10.04 3.07 24.60
CA ASP A 218 10.07 4.10 23.56
C ASP A 218 9.48 3.61 22.24
N MET A 219 9.71 2.35 21.88
CA MET A 219 9.14 1.74 20.68
C MET A 219 7.62 1.57 20.79
N LYS A 220 7.10 1.18 21.96
CA LYS A 220 5.65 1.17 22.22
C LYS A 220 5.04 2.56 22.08
N VAL A 221 5.68 3.58 22.63
CA VAL A 221 5.22 4.97 22.53
C VAL A 221 5.23 5.43 21.07
N LYS A 222 6.33 5.23 20.33
CA LYS A 222 6.44 5.56 18.90
C LYS A 222 5.42 4.79 18.05
N TYR A 223 5.19 3.50 18.37
CA TYR A 223 4.17 2.69 17.72
C TYR A 223 2.75 3.21 17.97
N PHE A 224 2.43 3.57 19.22
CA PHE A 224 1.15 4.17 19.57
C PHE A 224 0.94 5.50 18.85
N GLN A 225 1.97 6.37 18.82
CA GLN A 225 1.94 7.63 18.07
C GLN A 225 1.72 7.41 16.57
N LEU A 226 2.35 6.41 15.97
CA LEU A 226 2.16 6.07 14.56
C LEU A 226 0.72 5.62 14.27
N LYS A 227 0.14 4.83 15.17
CA LYS A 227 -1.26 4.40 15.09
C LYS A 227 -2.21 5.60 15.16
N GLU A 228 -2.03 6.48 16.13
CA GLU A 228 -2.85 7.70 16.28
C GLU A 228 -2.71 8.59 15.04
N TYR A 229 -1.47 8.83 14.59
CA TYR A 229 -1.20 9.60 13.37
C TYR A 229 -1.91 9.02 12.14
N PHE A 230 -1.89 7.70 11.96
CA PHE A 230 -2.57 7.05 10.85
C PHE A 230 -4.09 7.23 10.91
N ILE A 231 -4.68 7.09 12.09
CA ILE A 231 -6.12 7.31 12.29
C ILE A 231 -6.50 8.76 12.03
N ASP A 232 -5.71 9.70 12.54
CA ASP A 232 -5.92 11.13 12.33
C ASP A 232 -5.75 11.51 10.86
N TYR A 233 -4.79 10.91 10.14
CA TYR A 233 -4.65 11.11 8.70
C TYR A 233 -5.93 10.69 7.95
N ILE A 234 -6.51 9.55 8.30
CA ILE A 234 -7.77 9.08 7.70
C ILE A 234 -8.92 10.03 8.03
N LYS A 235 -9.08 10.39 9.31
CA LYS A 235 -10.14 11.32 9.75
C LYS A 235 -10.03 12.66 9.04
N ASN A 236 -8.83 13.25 9.01
CA ASN A 236 -8.56 14.51 8.33
C ASN A 236 -8.84 14.43 6.82
N SER A 237 -8.56 13.29 6.20
CA SER A 237 -8.87 13.08 4.77
C SER A 237 -10.38 13.12 4.53
N VAL A 238 -11.19 12.50 5.40
CA VAL A 238 -12.66 12.55 5.33
C VAL A 238 -13.20 13.94 5.69
N GLU A 239 -12.64 14.59 6.70
CA GLU A 239 -13.08 15.92 7.15
C GLU A 239 -12.88 16.99 6.07
N LYS A 240 -11.82 16.91 5.27
CA LYS A 240 -11.60 17.80 4.13
C LYS A 240 -12.76 17.75 3.12
N LEU A 241 -13.43 16.60 2.99
CA LEU A 241 -14.58 16.44 2.11
C LEU A 241 -15.84 17.14 2.63
N ASN A 242 -15.93 17.44 3.94
CA ASN A 242 -17.10 18.12 4.50
C ASN A 242 -17.35 19.46 3.80
N ARG A 243 -16.28 20.19 3.45
CA ARG A 243 -16.39 21.47 2.73
C ARG A 243 -16.89 21.29 1.31
N MET A 244 -16.61 20.15 0.67
CA MET A 244 -17.09 19.83 -0.69
C MET A 244 -18.59 19.57 -0.66
N PHE A 245 -19.08 18.77 0.28
CA PHE A 245 -20.52 18.48 0.41
C PHE A 245 -21.38 19.69 0.84
N GLN A 246 -20.75 20.80 1.24
CA GLN A 246 -21.45 22.07 1.50
C GLN A 246 -21.61 22.94 0.25
N GLN A 247 -20.97 22.58 -0.86
CA GLN A 247 -21.08 23.32 -2.12
C GLN A 247 -22.43 23.05 -2.78
N GLU A 248 -22.89 23.98 -3.62
CA GLU A 248 -24.15 23.81 -4.36
C GLU A 248 -24.07 22.66 -5.37
N LYS A 249 -22.87 22.42 -5.91
CA LYS A 249 -22.54 21.46 -6.95
C LYS A 249 -21.14 20.89 -6.72
N LEU A 250 -20.97 19.59 -6.96
CA LEU A 250 -19.67 18.95 -7.04
C LEU A 250 -19.15 18.95 -8.48
N TYR A 251 -17.88 19.32 -8.65
CA TYR A 251 -17.19 19.22 -9.93
C TYR A 251 -16.55 17.84 -10.09
N GLU A 252 -16.17 17.49 -11.32
CA GLU A 252 -15.54 16.22 -11.64
C GLU A 252 -14.29 15.95 -10.78
N ASN A 253 -13.46 16.97 -10.54
CA ASN A 253 -12.29 16.87 -9.67
C ASN A 253 -12.66 16.55 -8.21
N ASP A 254 -13.77 17.10 -7.70
CA ASP A 254 -14.23 16.81 -6.34
C ASP A 254 -14.66 15.34 -6.22
N LEU A 255 -15.36 14.82 -7.23
CA LEU A 255 -15.79 13.42 -7.28
C LEU A 255 -14.60 12.45 -7.37
N VAL A 256 -13.54 12.82 -8.09
CA VAL A 256 -12.28 12.05 -8.10
C VAL A 256 -11.69 11.96 -6.69
N ILE A 257 -11.70 13.06 -5.93
CA ILE A 257 -11.18 13.10 -4.55
C ILE A 257 -12.07 12.27 -3.61
N VAL A 258 -13.39 12.40 -3.73
CA VAL A 258 -14.36 11.61 -2.93
C VAL A 258 -14.17 10.11 -3.21
N ASN A 259 -14.11 9.70 -4.48
CA ASN A 259 -13.91 8.30 -4.87
C ASN A 259 -12.56 7.76 -4.36
N SER A 260 -11.50 8.56 -4.46
CA SER A 260 -10.18 8.21 -3.91
C SER A 260 -10.25 7.93 -2.40
N CYS A 261 -10.95 8.78 -1.65
CA CYS A 261 -11.13 8.60 -0.21
C CYS A 261 -11.96 7.36 0.13
N VAL A 262 -13.04 7.09 -0.62
CA VAL A 262 -13.85 5.87 -0.45
C VAL A 262 -12.99 4.62 -0.69
N ARG A 263 -12.24 4.58 -1.80
CA ARG A 263 -11.34 3.45 -2.11
C ARG A 263 -10.25 3.26 -1.07
N MET A 264 -9.67 4.35 -0.56
CA MET A 264 -8.70 4.29 0.53
C MET A 264 -9.31 3.63 1.76
N LEU A 265 -10.50 4.05 2.20
CA LEU A 265 -11.17 3.47 3.35
C LEU A 265 -11.59 2.01 3.13
N GLU A 266 -12.06 1.64 1.93
CA GLU A 266 -12.34 0.25 1.57
C GLU A 266 -11.08 -0.63 1.66
N THR A 267 -9.95 -0.10 1.19
CA THR A 267 -8.65 -0.77 1.28
C THR A 267 -8.24 -0.95 2.74
N VAL A 268 -8.32 0.11 3.56
CA VAL A 268 -7.99 0.02 5.00
C VAL A 268 -8.89 -0.99 5.71
N ARG A 269 -10.19 -0.97 5.43
CA ARG A 269 -11.19 -1.87 6.03
C ARG A 269 -10.99 -3.35 5.65
N SER A 270 -10.57 -3.61 4.42
CA SER A 270 -10.34 -4.97 3.90
C SER A 270 -8.95 -5.52 4.23
N THR A 271 -8.01 -4.68 4.65
CA THR A 271 -6.65 -5.11 4.99
C THR A 271 -6.60 -5.84 6.33
N PHE A 272 -6.52 -7.17 6.29
CA PHE A 272 -6.46 -8.03 7.48
C PHE A 272 -5.28 -7.71 8.41
N ALA A 273 -4.12 -7.36 7.84
CA ALA A 273 -2.91 -7.03 8.61
C ALA A 273 -3.06 -5.80 9.52
N LEU A 274 -4.04 -4.92 9.28
CA LEU A 274 -4.28 -3.74 10.12
C LEU A 274 -5.17 -4.05 11.33
N GLN A 275 -5.92 -5.15 11.33
CA GLN A 275 -6.91 -5.47 12.37
C GLN A 275 -6.32 -5.61 13.79
N PRO A 276 -5.11 -6.19 13.99
CA PRO A 276 -4.51 -6.25 15.32
C PRO A 276 -4.07 -4.88 15.84
N HIS A 277 -3.91 -3.91 14.95
CA HIS A 277 -3.30 -2.62 15.24
C HIS A 277 -4.35 -1.53 15.37
N ILE A 278 -5.41 -1.59 14.57
CA ILE A 278 -6.44 -0.56 14.49
C ILE A 278 -7.81 -1.19 14.71
N SER A 279 -8.63 -0.53 15.52
CA SER A 279 -10.01 -0.93 15.76
C SER A 279 -10.79 -0.94 14.45
N LYS A 280 -11.29 -2.13 14.06
CA LYS A 280 -12.20 -2.28 12.91
C LYS A 280 -13.45 -1.41 13.07
N LYS A 281 -13.89 -1.20 14.30
CA LYS A 281 -15.03 -0.32 14.61
C LYS A 281 -14.74 1.12 14.20
N ASP A 282 -13.58 1.66 14.58
CA ASP A 282 -13.24 3.07 14.32
C ASP A 282 -13.17 3.35 12.81
N ILE A 283 -12.57 2.44 12.04
CA ILE A 283 -12.52 2.54 10.57
C ILE A 283 -13.92 2.43 9.95
N ASN A 284 -14.75 1.50 10.45
CA ASN A 284 -16.12 1.35 9.98
C ASN A 284 -16.96 2.60 10.27
N ASP A 285 -16.82 3.18 11.46
CA ASP A 285 -17.56 4.37 11.87
C ASP A 285 -17.18 5.57 10.97
N ILE A 286 -15.90 5.74 10.65
CA ILE A 286 -15.43 6.77 9.70
C ILE A 286 -15.99 6.51 8.30
N TYR A 287 -15.97 5.26 7.85
CA TYR A 287 -16.46 4.87 6.53
C TYR A 287 -17.96 5.08 6.36
N GLU A 288 -18.77 4.61 7.31
CA GLU A 288 -20.23 4.77 7.24
C GLU A 288 -20.62 6.25 7.39
N ASN A 289 -19.88 7.04 8.18
CA ASN A 289 -20.08 8.49 8.24
C ASN A 289 -19.85 9.16 6.88
N LEU A 290 -18.79 8.78 6.15
CA LEU A 290 -18.55 9.30 4.79
C LEU A 290 -19.67 8.88 3.84
N LEU A 291 -20.09 7.61 3.86
CA LEU A 291 -21.18 7.15 3.00
C LEU A 291 -22.48 7.89 3.28
N LEU A 292 -22.83 8.10 4.55
CA LEU A 292 -24.02 8.85 4.94
C LEU A 292 -23.99 10.29 4.40
N LYS A 293 -22.83 10.95 4.37
CA LYS A 293 -22.69 12.29 3.79
C LYS A 293 -22.89 12.30 2.28
N ILE A 294 -22.33 11.31 1.57
CA ILE A 294 -22.54 11.17 0.12
C ILE A 294 -24.01 10.89 -0.18
N GLU A 295 -24.65 10.01 0.59
CA GLU A 295 -26.08 9.71 0.48
C GLU A 295 -26.93 10.94 0.75
N THR A 296 -26.61 11.73 1.78
CA THR A 296 -27.34 12.98 2.10
C THR A 296 -27.22 13.98 0.95
N TYR A 297 -26.02 14.19 0.41
CA TYR A 297 -25.81 15.07 -0.73
C TYR A 297 -26.57 14.60 -1.98
N PHE A 298 -26.59 13.29 -2.23
CA PHE A 298 -27.35 12.68 -3.30
C PHE A 298 -28.86 12.94 -3.16
N GLU A 299 -29.41 12.75 -1.95
CA GLU A 299 -30.82 13.02 -1.65
C GLU A 299 -31.17 14.52 -1.76
N ASP A 300 -30.23 15.41 -1.46
CA ASP A 300 -30.44 16.84 -1.67
C ASP A 300 -30.52 17.22 -3.15
N ILE A 301 -29.76 16.55 -4.04
CA ILE A 301 -29.94 16.69 -5.49
C ILE A 301 -31.31 16.15 -5.92
N VAL A 302 -31.73 15.00 -5.39
CA VAL A 302 -33.08 14.44 -5.67
C VAL A 302 -34.18 15.42 -5.29
N LYS A 303 -34.08 16.09 -4.12
CA LYS A 303 -35.03 17.14 -3.73
C LYS A 303 -35.01 18.33 -4.69
N LYS A 304 -33.83 18.79 -5.13
CA LYS A 304 -33.70 19.86 -6.13
C LYS A 304 -34.39 19.49 -7.46
N ILE A 305 -34.29 18.23 -7.89
CA ILE A 305 -35.02 17.71 -9.06
C ILE A 305 -36.53 17.80 -8.85
N ASP A 306 -37.04 17.33 -7.71
CA ASP A 306 -38.47 17.38 -7.38
C ASP A 306 -39.02 18.81 -7.34
N GLU A 307 -38.21 19.79 -6.90
CA GLU A 307 -38.55 21.21 -6.94
C GLU A 307 -38.52 21.80 -8.35
N GLU A 308 -37.50 21.45 -9.14
CA GLU A 308 -37.34 21.99 -10.50
C GLU A 308 -38.40 21.45 -11.46
N LEU A 309 -38.87 20.21 -11.27
CA LEU A 309 -39.98 19.61 -12.03
C LEU A 309 -41.26 20.45 -12.00
N LYS A 310 -41.45 21.29 -10.97
CA LYS A 310 -42.62 22.18 -10.83
C LYS A 310 -42.49 23.48 -11.64
N LYS A 311 -41.31 23.79 -12.18
CA LYS A 311 -41.00 25.06 -12.87
C LYS A 311 -41.20 24.95 -14.38
N LYS A 312 -41.37 26.09 -15.06
CA LYS A 312 -41.40 26.14 -16.54
C LYS A 312 -40.00 25.84 -17.09
N ASN A 313 -39.90 25.03 -18.15
CA ASN A 313 -38.63 24.67 -18.81
C ASN A 313 -37.62 23.89 -17.93
N ALA A 314 -38.12 22.98 -17.09
CA ALA A 314 -37.31 22.25 -16.11
C ALA A 314 -36.23 21.35 -16.75
N PHE A 315 -36.53 20.71 -17.88
CA PHE A 315 -35.77 19.57 -18.41
C PHE A 315 -34.30 19.83 -18.73
N TYR A 316 -33.91 21.07 -19.09
CA TYR A 316 -32.50 21.42 -19.29
C TYR A 316 -31.68 21.35 -18.02
N LYS A 317 -32.24 21.82 -16.89
CA LYS A 317 -31.55 21.76 -15.59
C LYS A 317 -31.60 20.35 -15.01
N LEU A 318 -32.69 19.62 -15.25
CA LEU A 318 -32.79 18.22 -14.85
C LEU A 318 -31.70 17.36 -15.47
N GLU A 319 -31.28 17.63 -16.71
CA GLU A 319 -30.14 16.94 -17.33
C GLU A 319 -28.86 17.10 -16.49
N HIS A 320 -28.60 18.32 -16.02
CA HIS A 320 -27.42 18.60 -15.21
C HIS A 320 -27.46 17.87 -13.87
N PHE A 321 -28.61 17.86 -13.19
CA PHE A 321 -28.76 17.11 -11.94
C PHE A 321 -28.62 15.60 -12.17
N MET A 322 -29.21 15.05 -13.22
CA MET A 322 -29.09 13.62 -13.54
C MET A 322 -27.65 13.22 -13.87
N LYS A 323 -26.90 14.05 -14.60
CA LYS A 323 -25.47 13.81 -14.82
C LYS A 323 -24.68 13.84 -13.52
N GLU A 324 -25.02 14.72 -12.59
CA GLU A 324 -24.37 14.76 -11.28
C GLU A 324 -24.69 13.52 -10.44
N LEU A 325 -25.95 13.06 -10.45
CA LEU A 325 -26.34 11.78 -9.83
C LEU A 325 -25.58 10.60 -10.45
N ASP A 326 -25.43 10.56 -11.78
CA ASP A 326 -24.65 9.54 -12.50
C ASP A 326 -23.19 9.54 -12.02
N SER A 327 -22.55 10.70 -11.97
CA SER A 327 -21.14 10.80 -11.57
C SER A 327 -20.91 10.40 -10.12
N ILE A 328 -21.84 10.70 -9.21
CA ILE A 328 -21.79 10.18 -7.82
C ILE A 328 -21.93 8.65 -7.79
N ARG A 329 -22.78 8.10 -8.66
CA ARG A 329 -23.02 6.65 -8.80
C ARG A 329 -21.90 5.90 -9.52
N GLU A 330 -20.85 6.57 -10.01
CA GLU A 330 -19.62 5.87 -10.43
C GLU A 330 -18.92 5.18 -9.24
N ILE A 331 -19.20 5.62 -8.01
CA ILE A 331 -18.77 4.95 -6.79
C ILE A 331 -19.68 3.76 -6.52
N SER A 332 -19.18 2.54 -6.76
CA SER A 332 -19.97 1.29 -6.75
C SER A 332 -20.87 1.10 -5.52
N ILE A 333 -20.33 1.34 -4.31
CA ILE A 333 -21.12 1.18 -3.07
C ILE A 333 -22.23 2.22 -2.95
N VAL A 334 -22.01 3.44 -3.45
CA VAL A 334 -23.00 4.51 -3.47
C VAL A 334 -24.09 4.19 -4.48
N ALA A 335 -23.75 3.67 -5.66
CA ALA A 335 -24.73 3.22 -6.64
C ALA A 335 -25.69 2.17 -6.07
N LEU A 336 -25.16 1.18 -5.35
CA LEU A 336 -25.99 0.16 -4.71
C LEU A 336 -26.98 0.77 -3.72
N LYS A 337 -26.52 1.62 -2.81
CA LYS A 337 -27.36 2.24 -1.78
C LYS A 337 -28.39 3.23 -2.34
N THR A 338 -28.02 3.99 -3.37
CA THR A 338 -28.88 5.04 -3.95
C THR A 338 -29.80 4.55 -5.08
N THR A 339 -29.73 3.26 -5.45
CA THR A 339 -30.50 2.68 -6.56
C THR A 339 -32.01 2.93 -6.46
N PRO A 340 -32.67 2.74 -5.30
CA PRO A 340 -34.11 2.99 -5.19
C PRO A 340 -34.48 4.45 -5.46
N SER A 341 -33.79 5.40 -4.82
CA SER A 341 -34.04 6.85 -4.99
C SER A 341 -33.76 7.31 -6.42
N TYR A 342 -32.68 6.80 -7.03
CA TYR A 342 -32.30 7.12 -8.40
C TYR A 342 -33.40 6.75 -9.41
N TYR A 343 -33.85 5.49 -9.41
CA TYR A 343 -34.88 5.05 -10.37
C TYR A 343 -36.25 5.64 -10.05
N SER A 344 -36.60 5.84 -8.77
CA SER A 344 -37.83 6.54 -8.41
C SER A 344 -37.84 7.97 -8.99
N THR A 345 -36.70 8.67 -8.89
CA THR A 345 -36.53 10.02 -9.44
C THR A 345 -36.62 10.01 -10.97
N LEU A 346 -35.96 9.05 -11.64
CA LEU A 346 -36.04 8.90 -13.08
C LEU A 346 -37.48 8.64 -13.55
N GLU A 347 -38.23 7.77 -12.87
CA GLU A 347 -39.64 7.51 -13.19
C GLU A 347 -40.52 8.75 -12.99
N LYS A 348 -40.27 9.58 -11.96
CA LYS A 348 -40.97 10.87 -11.81
C LYS A 348 -40.70 11.82 -12.98
N ILE A 349 -39.44 11.91 -13.44
CA ILE A 349 -39.06 12.76 -14.57
C ILE A 349 -39.76 12.26 -15.85
N VAL A 350 -39.72 10.94 -16.11
CA VAL A 350 -40.39 10.32 -17.26
C VAL A 350 -41.91 10.49 -17.18
N GLY A 351 -42.50 10.37 -15.99
CA GLY A 351 -43.92 10.65 -15.76
C GLY A 351 -44.32 12.07 -16.17
N ASN A 352 -43.55 13.08 -15.74
CA ASN A 352 -43.76 14.48 -16.12
C ASN A 352 -43.56 14.71 -17.62
N LEU A 353 -42.63 13.99 -18.26
CA LEU A 353 -42.44 14.04 -19.71
C LEU A 353 -43.70 13.54 -20.42
N ARG A 354 -44.22 12.37 -20.03
CA ARG A 354 -45.44 11.78 -20.60
C ARG A 354 -46.66 12.69 -20.41
N GLU A 355 -46.75 13.38 -19.27
CA GLU A 355 -47.80 14.38 -19.04
C GLU A 355 -47.64 15.58 -19.99
N SER A 356 -46.43 16.12 -20.13
CA SER A 356 -46.12 17.21 -21.08
C SER A 356 -46.44 16.81 -22.53
N THR A 357 -46.17 15.55 -22.91
CA THR A 357 -46.56 14.97 -24.20
C THR A 357 -48.07 15.02 -24.40
N ARG A 358 -48.84 14.44 -23.46
CA ARG A 358 -50.31 14.39 -23.55
C ARG A 358 -50.92 15.79 -23.64
N ASN A 359 -50.40 16.73 -22.85
CA ASN A 359 -50.83 18.12 -22.87
C ASN A 359 -50.53 18.79 -24.22
N ALA A 360 -49.33 18.60 -24.78
CA ALA A 360 -48.98 19.10 -26.10
C ALA A 360 -49.90 18.53 -27.19
N GLU A 361 -50.15 17.22 -27.18
CA GLU A 361 -51.01 16.56 -28.16
C GLU A 361 -52.47 17.06 -28.08
N GLN A 362 -53.00 17.25 -26.88
CA GLN A 362 -54.34 17.79 -26.68
C GLN A 362 -54.44 19.24 -27.16
N LEU A 363 -53.44 20.07 -26.85
CA LEU A 363 -53.41 21.47 -27.29
C LEU A 363 -53.26 21.59 -28.82
N LEU A 364 -52.46 20.71 -29.45
CA LEU A 364 -52.36 20.62 -30.91
C LEU A 364 -53.66 20.17 -31.55
N LYS A 365 -54.35 19.19 -30.96
CA LYS A 365 -55.67 18.76 -31.44
C LYS A 365 -56.66 19.93 -31.42
N ASN A 366 -56.73 20.66 -30.30
CA ASN A 366 -57.59 21.84 -30.17
C ASN A 366 -57.25 22.93 -31.20
N LEU A 367 -55.95 23.14 -31.47
CA LEU A 367 -55.46 24.06 -32.49
C LEU A 367 -55.93 23.66 -33.90
N PHE A 368 -55.90 22.38 -34.22
CA PHE A 368 -56.28 21.87 -35.54
C PHE A 368 -57.79 21.86 -35.77
N GLU A 369 -58.58 21.69 -34.70
CA GLU A 369 -60.04 21.74 -34.74
C GLU A 369 -60.61 23.18 -34.73
N ALA A 370 -59.74 24.20 -34.88
CA ALA A 370 -60.11 25.63 -34.87
C ALA A 370 -60.88 26.05 -33.60
N ALA A 371 -60.59 25.43 -32.46
CA ALA A 371 -61.17 25.83 -31.18
C ALA A 371 -60.73 27.27 -30.84
N ARG A 372 -61.66 28.12 -30.40
CA ARG A 372 -61.41 29.56 -30.21
C ARG A 372 -60.40 29.90 -29.10
N ASN A 373 -60.02 28.95 -28.24
CA ASN A 373 -59.22 29.20 -27.04
C ASN A 373 -58.08 28.18 -26.89
N VAL A 374 -57.02 28.28 -27.71
CA VAL A 374 -55.79 27.52 -27.50
C VAL A 374 -54.86 28.33 -26.59
N ASP A 375 -54.40 27.72 -25.51
CA ASP A 375 -53.35 28.29 -24.66
C ASP A 375 -51.98 28.08 -25.32
N TYR A 376 -51.54 29.08 -26.09
CA TYR A 376 -50.26 29.05 -26.79
C TYR A 376 -49.05 29.09 -25.85
N ASP A 377 -49.19 29.66 -24.65
CA ASP A 377 -48.11 29.72 -23.67
C ASP A 377 -47.87 28.33 -23.08
N GLU A 378 -48.94 27.60 -22.75
CA GLU A 378 -48.83 26.22 -22.26
C GLU A 378 -48.35 25.27 -23.38
N LEU A 379 -48.80 25.46 -24.62
CA LEU A 379 -48.28 24.69 -25.77
C LEU A 379 -46.79 24.93 -25.96
N THR A 380 -46.34 26.20 -25.95
CA THR A 380 -44.92 26.55 -26.07
C THR A 380 -44.11 25.92 -24.95
N LYS A 381 -44.61 25.95 -23.70
CA LYS A 381 -43.97 25.32 -22.54
C LYS A 381 -43.84 23.81 -22.71
N CYS A 382 -44.90 23.11 -23.16
CA CYS A 382 -44.83 21.67 -23.40
C CYS A 382 -43.81 21.33 -24.48
N LEU A 383 -43.79 22.08 -25.59
CA LEU A 383 -42.84 21.86 -26.68
C LEU A 383 -41.39 22.12 -26.25
N LEU A 384 -41.13 23.15 -25.45
CA LEU A 384 -39.81 23.41 -24.88
C LEU A 384 -39.37 22.29 -23.93
N ASN A 385 -40.27 21.82 -23.06
CA ASN A 385 -40.00 20.67 -22.19
C ASN A 385 -39.64 19.42 -23.00
N LEU A 386 -40.45 19.08 -24.01
CA LEU A 386 -40.19 17.95 -24.91
C LEU A 386 -38.85 18.09 -25.62
N HIS A 387 -38.53 19.28 -26.12
CA HIS A 387 -37.25 19.51 -26.79
C HIS A 387 -36.06 19.39 -25.86
N GLY A 388 -36.16 19.89 -24.62
CA GLY A 388 -35.14 19.80 -23.59
C GLY A 388 -34.97 18.40 -22.99
N ALA A 389 -35.92 17.49 -23.23
CA ALA A 389 -35.94 16.14 -22.66
C ALA A 389 -35.17 15.08 -23.48
N LYS A 390 -34.55 15.44 -24.61
CA LYS A 390 -33.85 14.51 -25.50
C LYS A 390 -32.81 13.63 -24.81
N TRP A 391 -32.19 14.12 -23.74
CA TRP A 391 -31.19 13.39 -22.96
C TRP A 391 -31.77 12.16 -22.25
N ILE A 392 -33.09 12.09 -22.02
CA ILE A 392 -33.77 10.96 -21.37
C ILE A 392 -33.62 9.67 -22.18
N GLU A 393 -33.43 9.79 -23.50
CA GLU A 393 -33.20 8.65 -24.39
C GLU A 393 -31.98 7.80 -23.96
N LYS A 394 -30.97 8.42 -23.32
CA LYS A 394 -29.81 7.72 -22.73
C LYS A 394 -30.25 6.74 -21.62
N TYR A 395 -31.31 7.08 -20.89
CA TYR A 395 -31.77 6.37 -19.70
C TYR A 395 -32.98 5.46 -19.98
N ARG A 396 -33.85 5.86 -20.91
CA ARG A 396 -35.05 5.14 -21.33
C ARG A 396 -35.22 5.25 -22.85
N PRO A 397 -34.52 4.39 -23.63
CA PRO A 397 -34.66 4.39 -25.07
C PRO A 397 -36.12 4.17 -25.52
N GLY A 398 -36.57 4.92 -26.51
CA GLY A 398 -37.91 4.88 -27.12
C GLY A 398 -38.95 5.81 -26.48
N GLU A 399 -38.70 6.36 -25.29
CA GLU A 399 -39.70 7.20 -24.61
C GLU A 399 -39.81 8.64 -25.17
N CYS A 400 -38.75 9.16 -25.80
CA CYS A 400 -38.67 10.57 -26.20
C CYS A 400 -38.62 10.77 -27.73
N SER A 401 -37.88 9.92 -28.45
CA SER A 401 -37.67 10.05 -29.90
C SER A 401 -38.97 10.08 -30.70
N ASP A 402 -39.88 9.17 -30.38
CA ASP A 402 -41.09 8.91 -31.15
C ASP A 402 -42.07 10.07 -30.99
N VAL A 403 -42.19 10.57 -29.76
CA VAL A 403 -43.05 11.69 -29.41
C VAL A 403 -42.62 12.98 -30.13
N ILE A 404 -41.34 13.35 -30.06
CA ILE A 404 -40.86 14.60 -30.69
C ILE A 404 -41.02 14.52 -32.21
N SER A 405 -40.70 13.36 -32.79
CA SER A 405 -40.91 13.07 -34.21
C SER A 405 -42.37 13.30 -34.61
N ASP A 406 -43.30 12.70 -33.86
CA ASP A 406 -44.72 12.73 -34.17
C ASP A 406 -45.32 14.12 -34.02
N VAL A 407 -44.98 14.81 -32.92
CA VAL A 407 -45.38 16.21 -32.69
C VAL A 407 -44.86 17.12 -33.81
N LYS A 408 -43.59 16.96 -34.21
CA LYS A 408 -42.99 17.71 -35.31
C LYS A 408 -43.70 17.43 -36.64
N LYS A 409 -44.01 16.18 -36.93
CA LYS A 409 -44.71 15.76 -38.14
C LYS A 409 -46.12 16.37 -38.21
N LYS A 410 -46.89 16.28 -37.12
CA LYS A 410 -48.23 16.88 -36.96
C LYS A 410 -48.20 18.40 -37.20
N LEU A 411 -47.23 19.11 -36.60
CA LEU A 411 -47.05 20.55 -36.80
C LEU A 411 -46.72 20.92 -38.26
N ILE A 412 -45.81 20.19 -38.90
CA ILE A 412 -45.44 20.41 -40.30
C ILE A 412 -46.64 20.20 -41.23
N GLU A 413 -47.40 19.13 -40.99
CA GLU A 413 -48.62 18.82 -41.75
C GLU A 413 -49.66 19.93 -41.62
N HIS A 414 -49.89 20.42 -40.41
CA HIS A 414 -50.83 21.53 -40.19
C HIS A 414 -50.39 22.83 -40.87
N ILE A 415 -49.10 23.18 -40.81
CA ILE A 415 -48.56 24.35 -41.53
C ILE A 415 -48.76 24.21 -43.04
N LYS A 416 -48.59 23.01 -43.60
CA LYS A 416 -48.87 22.74 -45.02
C LYS A 416 -50.34 22.94 -45.35
N ASN A 417 -51.24 22.42 -44.52
CA ASN A 417 -52.68 22.57 -44.71
C ASN A 417 -53.11 24.04 -44.63
N MET A 418 -52.61 24.79 -43.64
CA MET A 418 -52.86 26.24 -43.54
C MET A 418 -52.37 27.00 -44.77
N LYS A 419 -51.19 26.66 -45.30
CA LYS A 419 -50.67 27.28 -46.54
C LYS A 419 -51.56 27.01 -47.75
N VAL A 420 -52.17 25.82 -47.84
CA VAL A 420 -53.14 25.50 -48.89
C VAL A 420 -54.41 26.32 -48.69
N SER A 421 -54.99 26.33 -47.49
CA SER A 421 -56.19 27.12 -47.18
C SER A 421 -56.02 28.62 -47.43
N ILE A 422 -54.84 29.20 -47.13
CA ILE A 422 -54.53 30.61 -47.42
C ILE A 422 -54.44 30.87 -48.93
N LYS A 423 -53.94 29.92 -49.73
CA LYS A 423 -53.94 30.05 -51.19
C LYS A 423 -55.34 29.96 -51.79
N ASP A 424 -56.20 29.14 -51.18
CA ASP A 424 -57.57 28.94 -51.62
C ASP A 424 -58.52 30.05 -51.11
N MET A 425 -58.08 30.87 -50.14
CA MET A 425 -58.74 32.14 -49.84
C MET A 425 -58.52 33.09 -51.02
N THR A 426 -59.42 33.04 -52.00
CA THR A 426 -59.64 34.14 -52.92
C THR A 426 -59.97 35.37 -52.09
N LEU A 427 -58.96 36.22 -51.88
CA LEU A 427 -59.15 37.60 -51.45
C LEU A 427 -59.89 38.29 -52.61
N ASP A 428 -61.21 38.20 -52.62
CA ASP A 428 -62.09 39.06 -53.43
C ASP A 428 -61.93 40.50 -52.95
N LEU A 429 -60.78 41.09 -53.28
CA LEU A 429 -60.51 42.51 -53.14
C LEU A 429 -61.06 43.29 -54.34
N GLU A 430 -61.58 42.59 -55.37
CA GLU A 430 -62.22 43.22 -56.53
C GLU A 430 -63.65 43.71 -56.22
N ASP A 431 -64.36 43.08 -55.27
CA ASP A 431 -65.73 43.48 -54.89
C ASP A 431 -65.80 44.77 -54.06
N LEU A 432 -64.67 45.20 -53.47
CA LEU A 432 -64.58 46.48 -52.75
C LEU A 432 -64.34 47.69 -53.67
N ARG A 433 -63.96 47.48 -54.94
CA ARG A 433 -63.79 48.60 -55.90
C ARG A 433 -65.06 49.01 -56.61
N GLN A 434 -66.12 48.17 -56.63
CA GLN A 434 -67.38 48.53 -57.28
C GLN A 434 -68.34 49.34 -56.37
N ASN A 435 -68.13 49.38 -55.05
CA ASN A 435 -69.02 50.08 -54.11
C ASN A 435 -68.53 51.47 -53.64
N GLN A 436 -67.51 52.07 -54.28
CA GLN A 436 -67.04 53.44 -53.96
C GLN A 436 -67.16 54.47 -55.10
N LEU A 437 -67.86 54.15 -56.20
CA LEU A 437 -68.08 55.07 -57.33
C LEU A 437 -69.52 55.58 -57.49
N CYS A 438 -70.35 55.47 -56.44
CA CYS A 438 -71.68 56.08 -56.37
C CYS A 438 -71.79 57.05 -55.17
N ILE A 439 -71.09 58.19 -55.23
CA ILE A 439 -71.52 59.47 -54.60
C ILE A 439 -71.20 60.58 -55.58
#